data_AF-A0A9P4Q9V0-F1
#
_entry.id   AF-A0A9P4Q9V0-F1
#
_cell.length_a   1.000
_cell.length_b   1.000
_cell.length_c   1.000
_cell.angle_alpha   90.00
_cell.angle_beta   90.00
_cell.angle_gamma   90.00
#
_symmetry.space_group_name_H-M   'P 1'
#
loop_
_entity.id
_entity.type
_entity.pdbx_description
1 polymer ?
#
loop_
_entity_poly.entity_id
_entity_poly.type
_entity_poly.pdbx_seq_one_letter_code
_entity_poly.pdbx_strand_id
1 'polypeptide(L)'
;MLLPTSSTSRRLPLVLIGSVSFILFIAILTLLSTSAPLSKLDGWIVSSTKKEGIPEPVAEVIPEFYQWNTRSAFRPVRQDHVDTKTVEELCASFPTHLLEHVQPVLKTGHGSVSACLSNLIIVSDVDEEFMDHDIIDLTVGNDQLPAYWTQREMAENGTLAGADLSRLDGWKLDKFKFLPQISRAWRTSPNMRWYIFYEADTYIVWDNVFRLLENFDPDIPWYFGSPSPGRAGTWFANGGPGYIMSREAVRRLVKDDWSAQGEYLGSKLTETMWDDLIHDCCGDSIVGWALYNRGVNISGLWPMFNTHPLHGVPFSDLYWCQPVLTMHKPYAEDMMGLWRWSESRREIQRPLLYRDLVEYTGVLDKRTRDNWDNAAWDGFRAPADQDGIDPHSSFDACGHACEKHPDCLQWGYHLRECTFVHSIRLGNPLEPKIDDSRIEEFKEKSMTEKDKRFMAGYAIEKARRWIAERPCDEVQWVRPSIKRIF
;
A
#
# COMPACT_ATOMS: atom_id res chain seq x y z
N MET A 1 -0.97 62.56 -6.00
CA MET A 1 -0.42 63.58 -6.91
C MET A 1 -0.13 62.90 -8.23
N LEU A 2 -0.92 63.26 -9.25
CA LEU A 2 -0.74 63.10 -10.71
C LEU A 2 -0.58 61.70 -11.35
N LEU A 3 -1.65 61.34 -12.05
CA LEU A 3 -1.86 60.42 -13.19
C LEU A 3 -1.09 60.88 -14.48
N PRO A 4 -1.41 60.38 -15.69
CA PRO A 4 -1.15 59.06 -16.30
C PRO A 4 -0.57 59.20 -17.73
N THR A 5 -0.38 58.11 -18.48
CA THR A 5 -0.45 58.17 -19.96
C THR A 5 -1.30 57.04 -20.54
N SER A 6 -2.10 57.43 -21.52
CA SER A 6 -3.11 56.67 -22.25
C SER A 6 -2.59 56.24 -23.61
N SER A 7 -3.15 55.17 -24.17
CA SER A 7 -3.13 54.90 -25.60
C SER A 7 -4.48 54.33 -26.03
N THR A 8 -5.21 55.16 -26.75
CA THR A 8 -6.47 54.88 -27.45
C THR A 8 -6.19 54.30 -28.83
N SER A 9 -7.01 53.34 -29.27
CA SER A 9 -7.24 53.09 -30.70
C SER A 9 -8.70 52.77 -30.96
N ARG A 10 -9.16 53.19 -32.13
CA ARG A 10 -10.54 53.57 -32.47
C ARG A 10 -11.39 52.38 -32.93
N ARG A 11 -12.69 52.45 -32.65
CA ARG A 11 -13.75 51.75 -33.38
C ARG A 11 -14.18 52.59 -34.59
N LEU A 12 -14.44 51.95 -35.74
CA LEU A 12 -15.51 52.30 -36.70
C LEU A 12 -15.76 51.08 -37.64
N PRO A 13 -16.94 50.99 -38.31
CA PRO A 13 -17.67 49.74 -38.59
C PRO A 13 -17.68 49.31 -40.07
N LEU A 14 -18.09 48.06 -40.35
CA LEU A 14 -18.62 47.59 -41.65
C LEU A 14 -19.44 46.29 -41.41
N VAL A 15 -20.78 46.32 -41.44
CA VAL A 15 -21.69 45.97 -42.57
C VAL A 15 -21.64 44.48 -43.01
N LEU A 16 -22.62 43.70 -42.51
CA LEU A 16 -23.60 42.86 -43.24
C LEU A 16 -23.17 42.09 -44.51
N ILE A 17 -22.81 40.80 -44.35
CA ILE A 17 -22.99 39.64 -45.28
C ILE A 17 -22.88 38.39 -44.37
N GLY A 18 -23.69 37.33 -44.35
CA GLY A 18 -24.72 36.81 -45.23
C GLY A 18 -25.29 35.53 -44.58
N SER A 19 -26.61 35.47 -44.51
CA SER A 19 -27.41 34.40 -43.93
C SER A 19 -27.52 33.23 -44.91
N VAL A 20 -26.66 32.20 -44.82
CA VAL A 20 -26.79 31.00 -45.69
C VAL A 20 -26.53 29.66 -44.98
N SER A 21 -25.89 29.59 -43.82
CA SER A 21 -25.49 28.29 -43.25
C SER A 21 -26.49 27.62 -42.29
N PHE A 22 -27.68 28.20 -42.07
CA PHE A 22 -28.66 27.69 -41.09
C PHE A 22 -29.80 26.84 -41.69
N ILE A 23 -29.88 26.72 -43.02
CA ILE A 23 -30.97 25.98 -43.70
C ILE A 23 -30.60 24.51 -44.01
N LEU A 24 -29.31 24.13 -43.95
CA LEU A 24 -28.88 22.77 -44.29
C LEU A 24 -28.95 21.77 -43.11
N PHE A 25 -29.12 22.23 -41.87
CA PHE A 25 -29.10 21.37 -40.68
C PHE A 25 -30.50 20.84 -40.26
N ILE A 26 -31.59 21.45 -40.75
CA ILE A 26 -32.97 21.09 -40.38
C ILE A 26 -33.56 19.99 -41.30
N ALA A 27 -32.97 19.75 -42.48
CA ALA A 27 -33.46 18.74 -43.42
C ALA A 27 -33.00 17.29 -43.13
N ILE A 28 -32.01 17.09 -42.26
CA ILE A 28 -31.49 15.75 -41.94
C ILE A 28 -32.20 15.14 -40.70
N LEU A 29 -32.87 15.96 -39.89
CA LEU A 29 -33.55 15.52 -38.66
C LEU A 29 -35.03 15.14 -38.85
N THR A 30 -35.60 15.27 -40.07
CA THR A 30 -37.01 14.98 -40.36
C THR A 30 -37.26 13.67 -41.13
N LEU A 31 -36.22 12.85 -41.38
CA LEU A 31 -36.34 11.59 -42.13
C LEU A 31 -36.20 10.30 -41.30
N LEU A 32 -36.09 10.38 -39.97
CA LEU A 32 -35.96 9.20 -39.10
C LEU A 32 -36.95 9.18 -37.92
N SER A 33 -38.15 9.74 -38.11
CA SER A 33 -39.25 9.60 -37.14
C SER A 33 -40.57 9.23 -37.81
N THR A 34 -40.75 7.96 -38.18
CA THR A 34 -42.09 7.33 -38.22
C THR A 34 -41.99 5.84 -37.85
N SER A 35 -42.45 5.52 -36.65
CA SER A 35 -42.93 4.20 -36.19
C SER A 35 -44.27 3.90 -36.86
N ALA A 36 -44.60 2.72 -37.42
CA ALA A 36 -44.89 1.40 -36.83
C ALA A 36 -45.63 0.55 -37.94
N PRO A 37 -46.16 -0.69 -37.74
CA PRO A 37 -45.95 -1.71 -36.70
C PRO A 37 -45.67 -3.15 -37.24
N LEU A 38 -45.29 -4.06 -36.32
CA LEU A 38 -45.22 -5.52 -36.48
C LEU A 38 -46.60 -6.16 -36.73
N SER A 39 -46.71 -7.11 -37.68
CA SER A 39 -47.24 -8.48 -37.43
C SER A 39 -47.40 -9.34 -38.71
N LYS A 40 -47.08 -10.63 -38.55
CA LYS A 40 -47.47 -11.80 -39.38
C LYS A 40 -46.85 -11.96 -40.78
N LEU A 41 -45.86 -12.85 -40.87
CA LEU A 41 -45.92 -14.00 -41.80
C LEU A 41 -44.87 -15.05 -41.40
N ASP A 42 -45.35 -16.12 -40.77
CA ASP A 42 -44.62 -17.38 -40.64
C ASP A 42 -44.50 -18.06 -42.01
N GLY A 43 -43.33 -18.65 -42.28
CA GLY A 43 -43.27 -19.88 -43.05
C GLY A 43 -42.31 -19.94 -44.25
N TRP A 44 -41.27 -20.76 -44.07
CA TRP A 44 -40.68 -21.65 -45.09
C TRP A 44 -39.84 -21.03 -46.23
N ILE A 45 -38.50 -21.07 -46.09
CA ILE A 45 -37.60 -22.05 -46.75
C ILE A 45 -36.13 -21.65 -46.50
N VAL A 46 -35.38 -22.65 -46.04
CA VAL A 46 -33.93 -22.66 -45.80
C VAL A 46 -33.15 -22.49 -47.10
N SER A 47 -32.19 -21.58 -47.13
CA SER A 47 -31.03 -21.63 -48.02
C SER A 47 -29.78 -21.27 -47.23
N SER A 48 -28.97 -22.29 -46.97
CA SER A 48 -27.68 -22.24 -46.27
C SER A 48 -26.68 -21.44 -47.11
N THR A 49 -26.43 -20.19 -46.74
CA THR A 49 -25.15 -19.52 -47.00
C THR A 49 -24.35 -19.52 -45.71
N LYS A 50 -23.29 -20.34 -45.66
CA LYS A 50 -22.25 -20.26 -44.63
C LYS A 50 -21.74 -18.83 -44.58
N LYS A 51 -22.15 -18.07 -43.55
CA LYS A 51 -21.37 -16.94 -43.08
C LYS A 51 -20.12 -17.54 -42.46
N GLU A 52 -18.98 -17.36 -43.10
CA GLU A 52 -17.70 -17.50 -42.42
C GLU A 52 -17.76 -16.60 -41.19
N GLY A 53 -17.73 -17.23 -40.01
CA GLY A 53 -17.72 -16.51 -38.75
C GLY A 53 -16.51 -15.62 -38.72
N ILE A 54 -16.73 -14.34 -38.41
CA ILE A 54 -15.67 -13.45 -37.94
C ILE A 54 -14.96 -14.23 -36.82
N PRO A 55 -13.65 -14.48 -36.90
CA PRO A 55 -12.93 -15.16 -35.83
C PRO A 55 -13.20 -14.41 -34.53
N GLU A 56 -13.66 -15.12 -33.50
CA GLU A 56 -13.73 -14.52 -32.16
C GLU A 56 -12.35 -13.91 -31.85
N PRO A 57 -12.30 -12.68 -31.31
CA PRO A 57 -11.03 -12.10 -30.92
C PRO A 57 -10.38 -13.06 -29.93
N VAL A 58 -9.23 -13.62 -30.32
CA VAL A 58 -8.39 -14.43 -29.44
C VAL A 58 -8.17 -13.58 -28.21
N ALA A 59 -8.67 -14.04 -27.06
CA ALA A 59 -8.49 -13.34 -25.80
C ALA A 59 -7.00 -13.09 -25.61
N GLU A 60 -6.58 -11.83 -25.68
CA GLU A 60 -5.19 -11.45 -25.54
C GLU A 60 -4.75 -11.91 -24.15
N VAL A 61 -3.78 -12.83 -24.10
CA VAL A 61 -3.23 -13.30 -22.83
C VAL A 61 -2.39 -12.16 -22.28
N ILE A 62 -3.00 -11.35 -21.41
CA ILE A 62 -2.32 -10.25 -20.74
C ILE A 62 -1.31 -10.88 -19.75
N PRO A 63 0.00 -10.62 -19.90
CA PRO A 63 1.00 -11.14 -18.98
C PRO A 63 0.74 -10.66 -17.55
N GLU A 64 1.01 -11.51 -16.55
CA GLU A 64 0.80 -11.17 -15.13
C GLU A 64 1.64 -9.97 -14.66
N PHE A 65 2.83 -9.82 -15.23
CA PHE A 65 3.79 -8.78 -14.89
C PHE A 65 3.99 -7.77 -16.04
N TYR A 66 4.34 -6.54 -15.69
CA TYR A 66 4.83 -5.56 -16.64
C TYR A 66 6.32 -5.81 -16.96
N GLN A 67 6.66 -5.67 -18.24
CA GLN A 67 8.03 -5.82 -18.74
C GLN A 67 8.66 -4.42 -18.88
N TRP A 68 8.83 -3.72 -17.76
CA TRP A 68 9.39 -2.37 -17.74
C TRP A 68 10.90 -2.37 -17.50
N ASN A 69 11.59 -1.52 -18.26
CA ASN A 69 13.00 -1.19 -18.02
C ASN A 69 13.08 0.17 -17.33
N THR A 70 13.04 0.17 -16.00
CA THR A 70 13.01 1.39 -15.18
C THR A 70 14.41 1.82 -14.78
N ARG A 71 14.59 3.10 -14.44
CA ARG A 71 15.89 3.63 -13.99
C ARG A 71 15.80 4.41 -12.69
N SER A 72 16.83 4.31 -11.85
CA SER A 72 16.92 5.14 -10.64
C SER A 72 17.12 6.60 -11.03
N ALA A 73 16.35 7.48 -10.38
CA ALA A 73 16.53 8.93 -10.45
C ALA A 73 17.56 9.47 -9.45
N PHE A 74 18.05 8.64 -8.51
CA PHE A 74 18.98 9.07 -7.46
C PHE A 74 20.38 9.34 -8.00
N ARG A 75 21.06 10.35 -7.44
CA ARG A 75 22.38 10.83 -7.90
C ARG A 75 23.27 11.28 -6.72
N PRO A 76 24.33 10.54 -6.37
CA PRO A 76 24.79 9.29 -6.98
C PRO A 76 23.79 8.15 -6.76
N VAL A 77 23.79 7.16 -7.67
CA VAL A 77 22.87 6.01 -7.56
C VAL A 77 23.23 5.16 -6.35
N ARG A 78 24.51 4.89 -6.14
CA ARG A 78 25.02 4.11 -5.01
C ARG A 78 25.94 4.99 -4.18
N GLN A 79 25.87 4.82 -2.86
CA GLN A 79 26.64 5.59 -1.91
C GLN A 79 27.60 4.69 -1.12
N ASP A 80 28.86 5.11 -1.00
CA ASP A 80 29.83 4.46 -0.10
C ASP A 80 29.78 5.07 1.30
N HIS A 81 30.32 4.34 2.28
CA HIS A 81 30.49 4.77 3.69
C HIS A 81 29.20 5.28 4.35
N VAL A 82 28.07 4.63 4.05
CA VAL A 82 26.72 5.02 4.52
C VAL A 82 26.58 5.06 6.05
N ASP A 83 27.37 4.26 6.77
CA ASP A 83 27.32 4.16 8.23
C ASP A 83 27.93 5.38 8.93
N THR A 84 28.84 6.10 8.25
CA THR A 84 29.50 7.30 8.80
C THR A 84 28.88 8.60 8.33
N LYS A 85 28.02 8.55 7.30
CA LYS A 85 27.38 9.73 6.72
C LYS A 85 26.25 10.26 7.60
N THR A 86 26.08 11.58 7.61
CA THR A 86 24.90 12.23 8.21
C THR A 86 23.66 12.01 7.35
N VAL A 87 22.49 12.33 7.91
CA VAL A 87 21.21 12.25 7.17
C VAL A 87 21.24 13.16 5.95
N GLU A 88 21.76 14.38 6.12
CA GLU A 88 21.86 15.39 5.06
C GLU A 88 22.77 14.92 3.92
N GLU A 89 23.90 14.30 4.26
CA GLU A 89 24.84 13.75 3.29
C GLU A 89 24.22 12.60 2.48
N LEU A 90 23.42 11.74 3.12
CA LEU A 90 22.68 10.67 2.43
C LEU A 90 21.56 11.26 1.55
N CYS A 91 20.84 12.26 2.05
CA CYS A 91 19.76 12.95 1.36
C CYS A 91 20.23 13.76 0.15
N ALA A 92 21.51 14.09 0.03
CA ALA A 92 22.05 14.75 -1.17
C ALA A 92 21.84 13.92 -2.45
N SER A 93 21.64 12.59 -2.32
CA SER A 93 21.33 11.72 -3.45
C SER A 93 19.86 11.72 -3.87
N PHE A 94 18.98 12.22 -3.01
CA PHE A 94 17.53 12.15 -3.18
C PHE A 94 17.09 13.05 -4.34
N PRO A 95 16.26 12.56 -5.28
CA PRO A 95 15.83 13.32 -6.45
C PRO A 95 14.73 14.32 -6.09
N THR A 96 15.08 15.40 -5.39
CA THR A 96 14.13 16.40 -4.87
C THR A 96 13.23 17.03 -5.95
N HIS A 97 13.69 17.13 -7.20
CA HIS A 97 12.87 17.59 -8.33
C HIS A 97 11.61 16.74 -8.58
N LEU A 98 11.59 15.46 -8.17
CA LEU A 98 10.40 14.62 -8.28
C LEU A 98 9.30 15.01 -7.27
N LEU A 99 9.65 15.73 -6.21
CA LEU A 99 8.69 16.26 -5.23
C LEU A 99 7.82 17.39 -5.82
N GLU A 100 8.18 17.95 -6.97
CA GLU A 100 7.31 18.86 -7.73
C GLU A 100 6.08 18.15 -8.33
N HIS A 101 6.07 16.82 -8.32
CA HIS A 101 5.02 16.00 -8.91
C HIS A 101 4.38 15.02 -7.92
N VAL A 102 4.98 14.87 -6.74
CA VAL A 102 4.60 13.88 -5.74
C VAL A 102 4.38 14.58 -4.41
N GLN A 103 3.24 14.32 -3.78
CA GLN A 103 2.91 14.81 -2.45
C GLN A 103 2.90 13.65 -1.44
N PRO A 104 3.96 13.48 -0.65
CA PRO A 104 3.96 12.59 0.50
C PRO A 104 3.07 13.15 1.62
N VAL A 105 2.27 12.28 2.24
CA VAL A 105 1.39 12.59 3.36
C VAL A 105 1.60 11.53 4.43
N LEU A 106 2.28 11.92 5.51
CA LEU A 106 2.54 11.06 6.65
C LEU A 106 1.44 11.27 7.69
N LYS A 107 0.71 10.20 7.98
CA LYS A 107 -0.18 10.13 9.14
C LYS A 107 0.61 9.61 10.34
N THR A 108 0.56 10.31 11.46
CA THR A 108 1.29 9.90 12.65
C THR A 108 0.52 10.10 13.95
N GLY A 109 0.97 9.39 14.99
CA GLY A 109 0.78 9.75 16.39
C GLY A 109 2.10 9.87 17.18
N HIS A 110 3.26 9.56 16.59
CA HIS A 110 4.61 9.57 17.20
C HIS A 110 5.74 9.76 16.13
N GLY A 111 7.03 9.63 16.45
CA GLY A 111 8.12 9.82 15.47
C GLY A 111 8.09 8.83 14.28
N SER A 112 8.53 9.27 13.09
CA SER A 112 8.65 8.48 11.85
C SER A 112 10.03 8.64 11.20
N VAL A 113 10.45 7.67 10.39
CA VAL A 113 11.66 7.73 9.56
C VAL A 113 11.30 8.22 8.15
N SER A 114 11.02 9.52 8.03
CA SER A 114 10.76 10.19 6.74
C SER A 114 11.80 11.29 6.49
N ALA A 115 12.97 10.90 5.98
CA ALA A 115 14.04 11.84 5.65
C ALA A 115 13.95 12.34 4.19
N CYS A 116 14.61 13.45 3.90
CA CYS A 116 14.80 14.02 2.54
C CYS A 116 13.56 14.60 1.83
N LEU A 117 12.37 14.55 2.45
CA LEU A 117 11.12 15.01 1.85
C LEU A 117 10.85 16.48 2.19
N SER A 118 11.21 17.40 1.29
CA SER A 118 11.06 18.85 1.52
C SER A 118 9.61 19.36 1.48
N ASN A 119 8.68 18.57 0.93
CA ASN A 119 7.26 18.93 0.82
C ASN A 119 6.34 17.98 1.61
N LEU A 120 6.86 17.28 2.64
CA LEU A 120 6.09 16.35 3.45
C LEU A 120 4.95 17.07 4.20
N ILE A 121 3.73 16.55 4.08
CA ILE A 121 2.60 16.93 4.94
C ILE A 121 2.51 15.92 6.07
N ILE A 122 2.49 16.39 7.32
CA ILE A 122 2.32 15.55 8.52
C ILE A 122 0.93 15.81 9.11
N VAL A 123 0.18 14.73 9.34
CA VAL A 123 -1.17 14.75 9.92
C VAL A 123 -1.16 13.98 11.23
N SER A 124 -1.72 14.57 12.29
CA SER A 124 -1.83 13.93 13.61
C SER A 124 -3.20 14.19 14.26
N ASP A 125 -3.39 13.65 15.47
CA ASP A 125 -4.54 13.92 16.34
C ASP A 125 -4.43 15.27 17.08
N VAL A 126 -3.27 15.93 17.02
CA VAL A 126 -2.96 17.14 17.78
C VAL A 126 -2.08 18.04 16.93
N ASP A 127 -2.35 19.35 16.96
CA ASP A 127 -1.47 20.38 16.41
C ASP A 127 -0.20 20.46 17.28
N GLU A 128 0.94 20.03 16.74
CA GLU A 128 2.27 20.16 17.36
C GLU A 128 3.31 20.58 16.31
N GLU A 129 4.47 21.05 16.74
CA GLU A 129 5.65 21.15 15.86
C GLU A 129 6.49 19.88 16.04
N PHE A 130 6.70 19.12 14.97
CA PHE A 130 7.68 18.02 14.96
C PHE A 130 8.78 18.34 13.97
N MET A 131 9.95 18.69 14.50
CA MET A 131 11.08 19.25 13.72
C MET A 131 10.66 20.56 13.02
N ASP A 132 11.09 20.79 11.78
CA ASP A 132 10.73 21.96 10.95
C ASP A 132 9.40 21.79 10.19
N HIS A 133 8.53 20.85 10.61
CA HIS A 133 7.25 20.57 9.97
C HIS A 133 6.07 20.89 10.90
N ASP A 134 5.12 21.67 10.39
CA ASP A 134 3.81 21.87 11.02
C ASP A 134 3.03 20.54 11.03
N ILE A 135 2.70 20.01 12.22
CA ILE A 135 1.73 18.92 12.33
C ILE A 135 0.33 19.52 12.31
N ILE A 136 -0.52 18.97 11.43
CA ILE A 136 -1.89 19.47 11.25
C ILE A 136 -2.90 18.51 11.90
N ASP A 137 -3.64 19.00 12.89
CA ASP A 137 -4.84 18.36 13.45
C ASP A 137 -5.98 18.43 12.42
N LEU A 138 -6.51 17.25 12.10
CA LEU A 138 -7.62 17.11 11.16
C LEU A 138 -8.85 16.41 11.77
N THR A 139 -8.85 16.19 13.07
CA THR A 139 -9.97 15.53 13.74
C THR A 139 -11.18 16.46 13.82
N VAL A 140 -12.35 15.94 13.44
CA VAL A 140 -13.60 16.70 13.50
C VAL A 140 -14.19 16.53 14.89
N GLY A 141 -14.28 17.62 15.65
CA GLY A 141 -14.79 17.61 17.03
C GLY A 141 -16.19 16.99 17.13
N ASN A 142 -16.29 15.88 17.87
CA ASN A 142 -17.54 15.20 18.19
C ASN A 142 -17.48 14.64 19.62
N ASP A 143 -18.64 14.45 20.21
CA ASP A 143 -18.96 13.92 21.53
C ASP A 143 -18.43 12.48 21.74
N GLN A 144 -18.05 11.80 20.65
CA GLN A 144 -17.52 10.43 20.63
C GLN A 144 -16.00 10.33 20.74
N LEU A 145 -15.28 11.43 20.98
CA LEU A 145 -13.82 11.42 21.02
C LEU A 145 -13.23 11.79 22.40
N PRO A 146 -13.57 11.11 23.52
CA PRO A 146 -12.94 11.37 24.82
C PRO A 146 -11.41 11.33 24.75
N ALA A 147 -10.86 10.41 23.95
CA ALA A 147 -9.42 10.27 23.78
C ALA A 147 -8.79 11.44 23.01
N TYR A 148 -9.49 12.05 22.04
CA TYR A 148 -9.04 13.26 21.34
C TYR A 148 -9.00 14.45 22.29
N TRP A 149 -10.10 14.69 23.02
CA TRP A 149 -10.18 15.78 23.99
C TRP A 149 -9.11 15.63 25.08
N THR A 150 -8.84 14.40 25.51
CA THR A 150 -7.76 14.10 26.46
C THR A 150 -6.38 14.46 25.88
N GLN A 151 -6.08 14.04 24.65
CA GLN A 151 -4.79 14.36 24.00
C GLN A 151 -4.64 15.86 23.76
N ARG A 152 -5.70 16.54 23.32
CA ARG A 152 -5.70 17.98 23.08
C ARG A 152 -5.48 18.78 24.37
N GLU A 153 -6.15 18.39 25.46
CA GLU A 153 -5.93 19.00 26.78
C GLU A 153 -4.49 18.78 27.25
N MET A 154 -3.95 17.57 27.08
CA MET A 154 -2.54 17.26 27.38
C MET A 154 -1.55 18.07 26.53
N ALA A 155 -1.90 18.38 25.29
CA ALA A 155 -1.08 19.22 24.42
C ALA A 155 -1.14 20.70 24.85
N GLU A 156 -2.35 21.23 25.07
CA GLU A 156 -2.59 22.60 25.52
C GLU A 156 -1.91 22.89 26.87
N ASN A 157 -1.81 21.90 27.76
CA ASN A 157 -1.15 22.03 29.06
C ASN A 157 0.33 21.57 29.07
N GLY A 158 0.88 21.16 27.93
CA GLY A 158 2.28 20.78 27.76
C GLY A 158 2.69 19.44 28.40
N THR A 159 1.74 18.56 28.72
CA THR A 159 2.00 17.25 29.35
C THR A 159 1.94 16.07 28.38
N LEU A 160 1.58 16.30 27.12
CA LEU A 160 1.48 15.25 26.10
C LEU A 160 2.83 14.57 25.85
N ALA A 161 3.91 15.36 25.84
CA ALA A 161 5.27 14.86 25.72
C ALA A 161 5.66 13.98 26.94
N GLY A 162 5.64 12.65 26.75
CA GLY A 162 5.94 11.67 27.80
C GLY A 162 4.71 11.11 28.54
N ALA A 163 3.50 11.46 28.12
CA ALA A 163 2.27 10.84 28.63
C ALA A 163 2.16 9.37 28.19
N ASP A 164 1.72 8.51 29.10
CA ASP A 164 1.36 7.13 28.77
C ASP A 164 -0.03 7.11 28.12
N LEU A 165 -0.04 7.25 26.79
CA LEU A 165 -1.26 7.23 25.97
C LEU A 165 -1.75 5.80 25.68
N SER A 166 -1.08 4.75 26.19
CA SER A 166 -1.49 3.35 25.96
C SER A 166 -2.90 3.04 26.45
N ARG A 167 -3.41 3.84 27.39
CA ARG A 167 -4.77 3.74 27.94
C ARG A 167 -5.82 4.42 27.06
N LEU A 168 -5.40 5.24 26.10
CA LEU A 168 -6.28 5.84 25.10
C LEU A 168 -6.35 4.92 23.89
N ASP A 169 -7.57 4.64 23.43
CA ASP A 169 -7.79 3.85 22.23
C ASP A 169 -7.49 4.69 20.98
N GLY A 170 -6.21 4.94 20.73
CA GLY A 170 -5.73 5.75 19.61
C GLY A 170 -6.16 5.18 18.26
N TRP A 171 -6.33 3.85 18.18
CA TRP A 171 -6.86 3.19 16.98
C TRP A 171 -8.29 3.65 16.64
N LYS A 172 -9.16 3.82 17.65
CA LYS A 172 -10.52 4.37 17.42
C LYS A 172 -10.52 5.82 16.93
N LEU A 173 -9.50 6.60 17.25
CA LEU A 173 -9.36 7.98 16.76
C LEU A 173 -8.76 8.03 15.35
N ASP A 174 -7.80 7.15 15.08
CA ASP A 174 -7.00 7.17 13.87
C ASP A 174 -7.83 7.08 12.57
N LYS A 175 -8.96 6.36 12.61
CA LYS A 175 -9.90 6.30 11.47
C LYS A 175 -10.38 7.67 10.98
N PHE A 176 -10.46 8.67 11.87
CA PHE A 176 -10.98 10.00 11.53
C PHE A 176 -9.99 10.86 10.73
N LYS A 177 -8.70 10.49 10.67
CA LYS A 177 -7.68 11.23 9.91
C LYS A 177 -7.74 10.97 8.40
N PHE A 178 -8.24 9.80 8.00
CA PHE A 178 -8.09 9.27 6.64
C PHE A 178 -8.75 10.10 5.53
N LEU A 179 -9.97 10.60 5.73
CA LEU A 179 -10.64 11.45 4.73
C LEU A 179 -10.14 12.90 4.78
N PRO A 180 -10.08 13.56 5.95
CA PRO A 180 -9.58 14.94 6.03
C PRO A 180 -8.17 15.11 5.46
N GLN A 181 -7.26 14.15 5.66
CA GLN A 181 -5.89 14.26 5.12
C GLN A 181 -5.86 14.34 3.60
N ILE A 182 -6.82 13.69 2.91
CA ILE A 182 -6.90 13.73 1.45
C ILE A 182 -7.35 15.11 0.98
N SER A 183 -8.41 15.65 1.58
CA SER A 183 -8.89 17.02 1.33
C SER A 183 -7.81 18.06 1.63
N ARG A 184 -7.07 17.88 2.73
CA ARG A 184 -5.95 18.75 3.11
C ARG A 184 -4.80 18.68 2.12
N ALA A 185 -4.41 17.48 1.70
CA ALA A 185 -3.32 17.29 0.74
C ALA A 185 -3.64 17.93 -0.61
N TRP A 186 -4.87 17.76 -1.11
CA TRP A 186 -5.32 18.43 -2.34
C TRP A 186 -5.35 19.95 -2.20
N ARG A 187 -5.84 20.48 -1.07
CA ARG A 187 -5.89 21.93 -0.82
C ARG A 187 -4.50 22.56 -0.74
N THR A 188 -3.57 21.88 -0.08
CA THR A 188 -2.20 22.37 0.15
C THR A 188 -1.40 22.32 -1.15
N SER A 189 -1.49 21.21 -1.87
CA SER A 189 -0.72 20.94 -3.08
C SER A 189 -1.65 20.46 -4.18
N PRO A 190 -2.48 21.34 -4.78
CA PRO A 190 -3.44 20.95 -5.80
C PRO A 190 -2.72 20.52 -7.09
N ASN A 191 -3.32 19.59 -7.82
CA ASN A 191 -2.83 19.10 -9.11
C ASN A 191 -1.44 18.42 -9.08
N MET A 192 -0.99 17.91 -7.92
CA MET A 192 0.14 17.00 -7.88
C MET A 192 -0.20 15.74 -8.68
N ARG A 193 0.77 15.17 -9.41
CA ARG A 193 0.53 13.96 -10.21
C ARG A 193 0.16 12.78 -9.33
N TRP A 194 0.77 12.69 -8.15
CA TRP A 194 0.60 11.58 -7.21
C TRP A 194 0.55 12.07 -5.77
N TYR A 195 -0.34 11.48 -4.98
CA TYR A 195 -0.45 11.66 -3.54
C TYR A 195 -0.17 10.32 -2.86
N ILE A 196 0.79 10.29 -1.94
CA ILE A 196 1.28 9.06 -1.30
C ILE A 196 0.98 9.18 0.19
N PHE A 197 0.06 8.34 0.67
CA PHE A 197 -0.38 8.33 2.06
C PHE A 197 0.20 7.12 2.77
N TYR A 198 0.79 7.33 3.95
CA TYR A 198 1.44 6.27 4.71
C TYR A 198 1.51 6.61 6.20
N GLU A 199 1.85 5.61 7.02
CA GLU A 199 1.88 5.73 8.48
C GLU A 199 3.31 5.83 9.02
N ALA A 200 3.45 6.27 10.28
CA ALA A 200 4.76 6.43 10.90
C ALA A 200 5.56 5.13 11.01
N ASP A 201 4.87 4.00 11.11
CA ASP A 201 5.42 2.65 11.10
C ASP A 201 5.45 2.02 9.70
N THR A 202 5.41 2.83 8.62
CA THR A 202 5.57 2.38 7.23
C THR A 202 6.96 2.74 6.70
N TYR A 203 7.71 1.76 6.21
CA TYR A 203 8.94 2.01 5.46
C TYR A 203 8.66 2.08 3.96
N ILE A 204 9.15 3.12 3.28
CA ILE A 204 8.97 3.34 1.84
C ILE A 204 10.32 3.25 1.12
N VAL A 205 10.38 2.42 0.08
CA VAL A 205 11.50 2.38 -0.86
C VAL A 205 11.24 3.38 -1.98
N TRP A 206 11.62 4.64 -1.75
CA TRP A 206 11.36 5.76 -2.68
C TRP A 206 11.86 5.52 -4.11
N ASP A 207 12.99 4.81 -4.30
CA ASP A 207 13.46 4.44 -5.65
C ASP A 207 12.39 3.69 -6.45
N ASN A 208 11.83 2.66 -5.81
CA ASN A 208 10.91 1.75 -6.44
C ASN A 208 9.57 2.44 -6.66
N VAL A 209 9.16 3.31 -5.73
CA VAL A 209 7.96 4.14 -5.90
C VAL A 209 8.12 5.05 -7.12
N PHE A 210 9.22 5.80 -7.26
CA PHE A 210 9.40 6.66 -8.43
C PHE A 210 9.45 5.87 -9.75
N ARG A 211 10.08 4.69 -9.77
CA ARG A 211 10.07 3.75 -10.91
C ARG A 211 8.69 3.20 -11.23
N LEU A 212 7.81 3.00 -10.24
CA LEU A 212 6.43 2.62 -10.50
C LEU A 212 5.69 3.78 -11.19
N LEU A 213 5.77 4.97 -10.59
CA LEU A 213 4.95 6.12 -10.95
C LEU A 213 5.31 6.74 -12.31
N GLU A 214 6.55 6.55 -12.80
CA GLU A 214 6.95 6.99 -14.15
C GLU A 214 6.18 6.25 -15.27
N ASN A 215 5.63 5.07 -14.98
CA ASN A 215 4.99 4.18 -15.96
C ASN A 215 3.45 4.33 -16.03
N PHE A 216 2.86 5.22 -15.23
CA PHE A 216 1.42 5.45 -15.20
C PHE A 216 1.04 6.90 -15.52
N ASP A 217 -0.08 7.04 -16.24
CA ASP A 217 -0.71 8.33 -16.48
C ASP A 217 -1.50 8.79 -15.24
N PRO A 218 -1.14 9.93 -14.61
CA PRO A 218 -1.83 10.46 -13.42
C PRO A 218 -3.23 11.04 -13.72
N ASP A 219 -3.59 11.24 -15.00
CA ASP A 219 -4.93 11.67 -15.42
C ASP A 219 -5.94 10.51 -15.48
N ILE A 220 -5.47 9.28 -15.27
CA ILE A 220 -6.31 8.10 -15.06
C ILE A 220 -6.50 7.91 -13.55
N PRO A 221 -7.72 7.57 -13.07
CA PRO A 221 -8.01 7.45 -11.63
C PRO A 221 -7.39 6.19 -11.01
N TRP A 222 -6.08 6.18 -10.85
CA TRP A 222 -5.36 5.13 -10.14
C TRP A 222 -5.49 5.29 -8.63
N TYR A 223 -5.76 4.16 -7.96
CA TYR A 223 -5.72 3.98 -6.52
C TYR A 223 -4.92 2.71 -6.21
N PHE A 224 -3.63 2.87 -5.91
CA PHE A 224 -2.71 1.77 -5.66
C PHE A 224 -2.58 1.46 -4.17
N GLY A 225 -2.41 0.18 -3.84
CA GLY A 225 -2.07 -0.27 -2.49
C GLY A 225 -2.23 -1.78 -2.34
N SER A 226 -2.20 -2.26 -1.09
CA SER A 226 -2.48 -3.67 -0.79
C SER A 226 -4.00 -3.91 -0.70
N PRO A 227 -4.62 -4.69 -1.61
CA PRO A 227 -6.05 -4.91 -1.64
C PRO A 227 -6.55 -5.69 -0.42
N SER A 228 -7.58 -5.15 0.24
CA SER A 228 -8.34 -5.78 1.32
C SER A 228 -9.84 -5.84 0.97
N PRO A 229 -10.56 -6.92 1.35
CA PRO A 229 -12.01 -6.99 1.15
C PRO A 229 -12.74 -5.92 1.95
N GLY A 230 -13.53 -5.10 1.27
CA GLY A 230 -14.36 -4.06 1.87
C GLY A 230 -15.84 -4.42 1.96
N ARG A 231 -16.65 -3.44 2.35
CA ARG A 231 -18.11 -3.55 2.43
C ARG A 231 -18.75 -3.78 1.05
N ALA A 232 -19.91 -4.43 1.04
CA ALA A 232 -20.73 -4.62 -0.17
C ALA A 232 -19.96 -5.21 -1.38
N GLY A 233 -18.96 -6.07 -1.13
CA GLY A 233 -18.13 -6.68 -2.19
C GLY A 233 -17.12 -5.73 -2.84
N THR A 234 -16.93 -4.54 -2.28
CA THR A 234 -15.89 -3.60 -2.70
C THR A 234 -14.52 -3.99 -2.15
N TRP A 235 -13.49 -3.27 -2.57
CA TRP A 235 -12.11 -3.47 -2.15
C TRP A 235 -11.47 -2.12 -1.83
N PHE A 236 -10.57 -2.11 -0.84
CA PHE A 236 -9.85 -0.92 -0.42
C PHE A 236 -8.36 -1.23 -0.26
N ALA A 237 -7.52 -0.19 -0.28
CA ALA A 237 -6.11 -0.35 0.04
C ALA A 237 -5.94 -0.34 1.56
N ASN A 238 -5.33 -1.39 2.12
CA ASN A 238 -4.94 -1.42 3.52
C ASN A 238 -4.10 -0.18 3.86
N GLY A 239 -4.48 0.55 4.92
CA GLY A 239 -3.81 1.79 5.33
C GLY A 239 -2.37 1.58 5.81
N GLY A 240 -2.08 0.43 6.41
CA GLY A 240 -0.79 0.13 7.03
C GLY A 240 0.40 0.20 6.07
N PRO A 241 0.42 -0.51 4.94
CA PRO A 241 1.47 -0.36 3.92
C PRO A 241 1.43 0.98 3.18
N GLY A 242 0.47 1.85 3.50
CA GLY A 242 0.16 3.03 2.72
C GLY A 242 -0.52 2.74 1.38
N TYR A 243 -0.91 3.81 0.72
CA TYR A 243 -1.58 3.79 -0.58
C TYR A 243 -1.23 5.03 -1.40
N ILE A 244 -1.36 4.92 -2.72
CA ILE A 244 -1.06 6.01 -3.66
C ILE A 244 -2.30 6.33 -4.48
N MET A 245 -2.61 7.61 -4.59
CA MET A 245 -3.68 8.11 -5.45
C MET A 245 -3.11 8.99 -6.56
N SER A 246 -3.59 8.77 -7.76
CA SER A 246 -3.36 9.69 -8.89
C SER A 246 -4.06 11.04 -8.67
N ARG A 247 -3.62 12.06 -9.41
CA ARG A 247 -4.29 13.36 -9.53
C ARG A 247 -5.79 13.20 -9.79
N GLU A 248 -6.15 12.40 -10.79
CA GLU A 248 -7.55 12.22 -11.16
C GLU A 248 -8.37 11.52 -10.07
N ALA A 249 -7.80 10.52 -9.37
CA ALA A 249 -8.49 9.86 -8.26
C ALA A 249 -8.80 10.84 -7.12
N VAL A 250 -7.82 11.63 -6.69
CA VAL A 250 -8.03 12.63 -5.64
C VAL A 250 -9.02 13.69 -6.09
N ARG A 251 -8.87 14.23 -7.31
CA ARG A 251 -9.77 15.25 -7.88
C ARG A 251 -11.24 14.81 -7.88
N ARG A 252 -11.51 13.53 -8.20
CA ARG A 252 -12.87 12.98 -8.14
C ARG A 252 -13.40 12.88 -6.71
N LEU A 253 -12.53 12.49 -5.79
CA LEU A 253 -12.88 12.26 -4.40
C LEU A 253 -13.23 13.56 -3.67
N VAL A 254 -12.42 14.61 -3.85
CA VAL A 254 -12.59 15.91 -3.20
C VAL A 254 -13.43 16.91 -4.01
N LYS A 255 -14.11 16.46 -5.07
CA LYS A 255 -14.86 17.32 -5.99
C LYS A 255 -15.82 18.26 -5.26
N ASP A 256 -16.50 17.74 -4.24
CA ASP A 256 -17.56 18.47 -3.54
C ASP A 256 -17.01 19.36 -2.42
N ASP A 257 -15.69 19.34 -2.15
CA ASP A 257 -15.03 20.29 -1.24
C ASP A 257 -14.99 21.72 -1.81
N TRP A 258 -15.38 21.88 -3.07
CA TRP A 258 -15.37 23.15 -3.79
C TRP A 258 -16.73 23.45 -4.42
N SER A 259 -17.16 24.72 -4.37
CA SER A 259 -18.36 25.18 -5.08
C SER A 259 -18.15 25.15 -6.59
N ALA A 260 -19.24 25.28 -7.35
CA ALA A 260 -19.17 25.41 -8.81
C ALA A 260 -18.35 26.64 -9.26
N GLN A 261 -18.18 27.62 -8.38
CA GLN A 261 -17.40 28.85 -8.58
C GLN A 261 -15.96 28.72 -8.09
N GLY A 262 -15.58 27.57 -7.51
CA GLY A 262 -14.24 27.34 -6.99
C GLY A 262 -14.01 27.91 -5.59
N GLU A 263 -15.06 28.09 -4.78
CA GLU A 263 -14.92 28.46 -3.37
C GLU A 263 -14.72 27.20 -2.52
N TYR A 264 -13.76 27.23 -1.59
CA TYR A 264 -13.55 26.11 -0.68
C TYR A 264 -14.68 26.03 0.35
N LEU A 265 -15.32 24.87 0.46
CA LEU A 265 -16.49 24.62 1.30
C LEU A 265 -16.18 23.82 2.57
N GLY A 266 -14.90 23.51 2.82
CA GLY A 266 -14.49 22.55 3.86
C GLY A 266 -14.36 21.14 3.31
N SER A 267 -14.03 20.18 4.18
CA SER A 267 -13.94 18.75 3.81
C SER A 267 -15.35 18.15 3.68
N LYS A 268 -16.05 18.48 2.59
CA LYS A 268 -17.34 17.88 2.25
C LYS A 268 -17.22 16.39 2.04
N LEU A 269 -16.07 15.90 1.59
CA LEU A 269 -15.73 14.48 1.60
C LEU A 269 -15.96 13.86 2.99
N THR A 270 -15.38 14.43 4.05
CA THR A 270 -15.56 13.91 5.41
C THR A 270 -16.99 14.06 5.90
N GLU A 271 -17.63 15.21 5.69
CA GLU A 271 -19.01 15.44 6.13
C GLU A 271 -19.99 14.45 5.49
N THR A 272 -19.84 14.19 4.18
CA THR A 272 -20.75 13.30 3.44
C THR A 272 -20.57 11.83 3.81
N MET A 273 -19.36 11.42 4.19
CA MET A 273 -19.03 10.06 4.61
C MET A 273 -19.11 9.86 6.13
N TRP A 274 -19.59 10.86 6.88
CA TRP A 274 -19.51 10.87 8.35
C TRP A 274 -20.25 9.71 9.00
N ASP A 275 -21.46 9.40 8.52
CA ASP A 275 -22.26 8.28 9.03
C ASP A 275 -21.55 6.94 8.77
N ASP A 276 -21.02 6.75 7.55
CA ASP A 276 -20.24 5.57 7.21
C ASP A 276 -18.98 5.44 8.10
N LEU A 277 -18.28 6.55 8.34
CA LEU A 277 -17.05 6.61 9.12
C LEU A 277 -17.26 6.29 10.60
N ILE A 278 -18.36 6.72 11.21
CA ILE A 278 -18.68 6.39 12.59
C ILE A 278 -18.93 4.89 12.75
N HIS A 279 -19.62 4.28 11.80
CA HIS A 279 -20.06 2.87 11.89
C HIS A 279 -19.04 1.86 11.36
N ASP A 280 -18.02 2.28 10.59
CA ASP A 280 -16.92 1.41 10.18
C ASP A 280 -15.87 1.28 11.29
N CYS A 281 -15.17 0.14 11.28
CA CYS A 281 -14.02 -0.07 12.16
C CYS A 281 -12.82 0.79 11.76
N CYS A 282 -12.73 1.16 10.48
CA CYS A 282 -11.45 1.40 9.85
C CYS A 282 -11.55 2.54 8.81
N GLY A 283 -10.67 3.53 8.90
CA GLY A 283 -10.72 4.73 8.04
C GLY A 283 -10.29 4.47 6.60
N ASP A 284 -9.37 3.53 6.38
CA ASP A 284 -8.93 3.06 5.06
C ASP A 284 -10.04 2.34 4.28
N SER A 285 -10.87 1.52 4.96
CA SER A 285 -12.10 0.95 4.41
C SER A 285 -13.03 2.03 3.85
N ILE A 286 -13.20 3.12 4.58
CA ILE A 286 -14.03 4.25 4.16
C ILE A 286 -13.43 5.02 2.99
N VAL A 287 -12.10 5.18 2.94
CA VAL A 287 -11.43 5.76 1.76
C VAL A 287 -11.74 4.94 0.51
N GLY A 288 -11.62 3.61 0.58
CA GLY A 288 -11.97 2.73 -0.54
C GLY A 288 -13.44 2.82 -0.93
N TRP A 289 -14.35 2.88 0.05
CA TRP A 289 -15.78 3.06 -0.21
C TRP A 289 -16.10 4.40 -0.89
N ALA A 290 -15.51 5.49 -0.40
CA ALA A 290 -15.71 6.81 -0.97
C ALA A 290 -15.18 6.90 -2.41
N LEU A 291 -14.03 6.30 -2.70
CA LEU A 291 -13.48 6.19 -4.05
C LEU A 291 -14.35 5.34 -4.97
N TYR A 292 -14.84 4.20 -4.49
CA TYR A 292 -15.74 3.32 -5.24
C TYR A 292 -17.01 4.06 -5.68
N ASN A 293 -17.61 4.84 -4.78
CA ASN A 293 -18.77 5.69 -5.07
C ASN A 293 -18.49 6.80 -6.10
N ARG A 294 -17.21 7.09 -6.38
CA ARG A 294 -16.75 8.01 -7.43
C ARG A 294 -16.21 7.28 -8.67
N GLY A 295 -16.50 5.99 -8.80
CA GLY A 295 -16.10 5.16 -9.94
C GLY A 295 -14.60 4.88 -9.99
N VAL A 296 -13.93 4.86 -8.83
CA VAL A 296 -12.50 4.55 -8.70
C VAL A 296 -12.35 3.26 -7.90
N ASN A 297 -11.94 2.19 -8.60
CA ASN A 297 -11.64 0.90 -7.97
C ASN A 297 -10.17 0.85 -7.56
N ILE A 298 -9.86 0.08 -6.52
CA ILE A 298 -8.47 -0.20 -6.19
C ILE A 298 -7.78 -0.96 -7.34
N SER A 299 -6.58 -0.49 -7.65
CA SER A 299 -5.59 -1.18 -8.47
C SER A 299 -4.61 -1.89 -7.53
N GLY A 300 -4.98 -3.08 -7.05
CA GLY A 300 -4.22 -3.81 -6.02
C GLY A 300 -2.84 -4.25 -6.50
N LEU A 301 -1.79 -3.83 -5.81
CA LEU A 301 -0.39 -4.06 -6.16
C LEU A 301 0.37 -4.87 -5.09
N TRP A 302 -0.33 -5.65 -4.27
CA TRP A 302 0.32 -6.62 -3.39
C TRP A 302 1.18 -7.59 -4.19
N PRO A 303 2.34 -8.04 -3.67
CA PRO A 303 2.97 -7.68 -2.39
C PRO A 303 3.95 -6.52 -2.52
N MET A 304 3.96 -5.76 -3.63
CA MET A 304 4.83 -4.58 -3.70
C MET A 304 4.48 -3.57 -2.59
N PHE A 305 3.18 -3.46 -2.26
CA PHE A 305 2.70 -2.92 -0.99
C PHE A 305 2.50 -4.08 -0.01
N ASN A 306 3.34 -4.19 1.03
CA ASN A 306 3.35 -5.35 1.91
C ASN A 306 2.91 -5.02 3.34
N THR A 307 1.96 -5.81 3.83
CA THR A 307 1.35 -5.75 5.16
C THR A 307 2.17 -6.47 6.23
N HIS A 308 3.17 -7.29 5.87
CA HIS A 308 4.10 -7.86 6.84
C HIS A 308 5.15 -6.84 7.31
N PRO A 309 5.58 -6.92 8.58
CA PRO A 309 6.84 -6.31 9.01
C PRO A 309 8.00 -6.98 8.31
N LEU A 310 9.16 -6.31 8.26
CA LEU A 310 10.37 -6.83 7.61
C LEU A 310 10.72 -8.26 8.06
N HIS A 311 10.63 -8.50 9.37
CA HIS A 311 10.89 -9.80 9.97
C HIS A 311 9.84 -10.87 9.62
N GLY A 312 8.63 -10.43 9.30
CA GLY A 312 7.49 -11.29 9.00
C GLY A 312 7.34 -11.68 7.54
N VAL A 313 8.13 -11.10 6.63
CA VAL A 313 8.04 -11.35 5.18
C VAL A 313 8.26 -12.84 4.88
N PRO A 314 7.28 -13.54 4.28
CA PRO A 314 7.39 -14.93 3.84
C PRO A 314 8.05 -14.99 2.47
N PHE A 315 9.38 -14.97 2.46
CA PHE A 315 10.16 -15.09 1.23
C PHE A 315 9.84 -16.44 0.55
N SER A 316 9.06 -16.32 -0.52
CA SER A 316 8.48 -17.40 -1.31
C SER A 316 8.27 -16.90 -2.74
N ASP A 317 7.85 -17.79 -3.65
CA ASP A 317 7.61 -17.45 -5.05
C ASP A 317 6.57 -16.33 -5.24
N LEU A 318 5.71 -16.09 -4.24
CA LEU A 318 4.72 -15.01 -4.26
C LEU A 318 5.33 -13.61 -4.13
N TYR A 319 6.55 -13.48 -3.59
CA TYR A 319 7.23 -12.20 -3.30
C TYR A 319 8.54 -12.05 -4.09
N TRP A 320 9.25 -13.15 -4.29
CA TRP A 320 10.70 -13.20 -4.49
C TRP A 320 11.28 -12.19 -5.49
N CYS A 321 10.76 -12.19 -6.71
CA CYS A 321 11.29 -11.37 -7.81
C CYS A 321 10.58 -10.03 -7.99
N GLN A 322 9.78 -9.62 -7.00
CA GLN A 322 8.94 -8.44 -7.09
C GLN A 322 9.58 -7.27 -6.31
N PRO A 323 9.43 -6.03 -6.80
CA PRO A 323 9.94 -4.86 -6.12
C PRO A 323 9.26 -4.62 -4.77
N VAL A 324 10.04 -4.18 -3.78
CA VAL A 324 9.52 -3.75 -2.48
C VAL A 324 9.17 -2.26 -2.61
N LEU A 325 7.91 -1.86 -2.52
CA LEU A 325 7.53 -0.44 -2.46
C LEU A 325 7.41 0.01 -1.02
N THR A 326 6.62 -0.73 -0.23
CA THR A 326 6.36 -0.40 1.16
C THR A 326 6.31 -1.64 2.04
N MET A 327 6.66 -1.47 3.32
CA MET A 327 6.53 -2.48 4.36
C MET A 327 5.95 -1.86 5.61
N HIS A 328 4.98 -2.54 6.22
CA HIS A 328 4.26 -2.05 7.39
C HIS A 328 4.80 -2.68 8.68
N LYS A 329 5.01 -1.86 9.71
CA LYS A 329 5.54 -2.24 11.03
C LYS A 329 6.95 -2.83 11.09
N PRO A 330 7.95 -2.45 10.25
CA PRO A 330 9.32 -2.77 10.59
C PRO A 330 9.71 -2.06 11.90
N TYR A 331 10.61 -2.64 12.67
CA TYR A 331 11.10 -1.99 13.88
C TYR A 331 11.82 -0.67 13.51
N ALA A 332 11.74 0.35 14.37
CA ALA A 332 12.37 1.65 14.07
C ALA A 332 13.88 1.52 13.81
N GLU A 333 14.54 0.62 14.52
CA GLU A 333 15.95 0.27 14.32
C GLU A 333 16.20 -0.35 12.94
N ASP A 334 15.30 -1.23 12.48
CA ASP A 334 15.37 -1.84 11.15
C ASP A 334 15.20 -0.80 10.04
N MET A 335 14.30 0.17 10.21
CA MET A 335 14.06 1.21 9.20
C MET A 335 15.34 2.00 8.88
N MET A 336 16.06 2.43 9.93
CA MET A 336 17.29 3.19 9.78
C MET A 336 18.42 2.35 9.18
N GLY A 337 18.56 1.10 9.63
CA GLY A 337 19.55 0.16 9.08
C GLY A 337 19.27 -0.17 7.61
N LEU A 338 18.00 -0.43 7.28
CA LEU A 338 17.56 -0.77 5.95
C LEU A 338 17.74 0.40 4.98
N TRP A 339 17.45 1.63 5.43
CA TRP A 339 17.67 2.83 4.64
C TRP A 339 19.15 2.96 4.25
N ARG A 340 20.06 2.96 5.23
CA ARG A 340 21.50 3.03 4.97
C ARG A 340 21.98 1.90 4.07
N TRP A 341 21.57 0.67 4.36
CA TRP A 341 21.93 -0.48 3.55
C TRP A 341 21.45 -0.33 2.10
N SER A 342 20.22 0.16 1.88
CA SER A 342 19.66 0.36 0.54
C SER A 342 20.42 1.43 -0.26
N GLU A 343 20.86 2.52 0.38
CA GLU A 343 21.71 3.55 -0.24
C GLU A 343 23.04 2.97 -0.75
N SER A 344 23.60 1.99 -0.04
CA SER A 344 24.87 1.34 -0.41
C SER A 344 24.75 0.32 -1.54
N ARG A 345 23.53 -0.05 -1.95
CA ARG A 345 23.30 -1.17 -2.88
C ARG A 345 22.45 -0.85 -4.08
N ARG A 346 21.78 0.30 -4.11
CA ARG A 346 20.94 0.73 -5.22
C ARG A 346 21.66 0.59 -6.57
N GLU A 347 20.90 0.15 -7.57
CA GLU A 347 21.38 -0.13 -8.92
C GLU A 347 20.61 0.72 -9.93
N ILE A 348 21.27 1.18 -10.99
CA ILE A 348 20.65 2.11 -11.94
C ILE A 348 19.48 1.46 -12.69
N GLN A 349 19.61 0.21 -13.11
CA GLN A 349 18.64 -0.49 -13.98
C GLN A 349 17.82 -1.56 -13.24
N ARG A 350 18.03 -1.74 -11.94
CA ARG A 350 17.38 -2.78 -11.14
C ARG A 350 16.81 -2.20 -9.84
N PRO A 351 15.50 -2.32 -9.59
CA PRO A 351 14.90 -1.91 -8.32
C PRO A 351 15.30 -2.85 -7.18
N LEU A 352 15.09 -2.42 -5.94
CA LEU A 352 15.24 -3.28 -4.77
C LEU A 352 14.13 -4.35 -4.77
N LEU A 353 14.49 -5.63 -4.73
CA LEU A 353 13.55 -6.75 -4.76
C LEU A 353 13.46 -7.44 -3.39
N TYR A 354 12.39 -8.21 -3.16
CA TYR A 354 12.29 -9.04 -1.94
C TYR A 354 13.46 -9.99 -1.78
N ARG A 355 14.02 -10.55 -2.87
CA ARG A 355 15.22 -11.39 -2.79
C ARG A 355 16.41 -10.72 -2.10
N ASP A 356 16.53 -9.40 -2.22
CA ASP A 356 17.66 -8.65 -1.66
C ASP A 356 17.51 -8.52 -0.14
N LEU A 357 16.27 -8.46 0.36
CA LEU A 357 15.98 -8.34 1.80
C LEU A 357 16.37 -9.58 2.61
N VAL A 358 16.43 -10.77 1.98
CA VAL A 358 16.96 -11.97 2.65
C VAL A 358 18.41 -11.78 3.08
N GLU A 359 19.20 -11.09 2.27
CA GLU A 359 20.58 -10.79 2.62
C GLU A 359 20.66 -9.76 3.75
N TYR A 360 19.85 -8.70 3.68
CA TYR A 360 19.79 -7.69 4.75
C TYR A 360 19.40 -8.29 6.11
N THR A 361 18.38 -9.16 6.12
CA THR A 361 17.84 -9.73 7.36
C THR A 361 18.77 -10.75 8.02
N GLY A 362 19.78 -11.27 7.32
CA GLY A 362 20.67 -12.32 7.85
C GLY A 362 19.90 -13.56 8.32
N VAL A 363 18.73 -13.84 7.74
CA VAL A 363 17.81 -14.88 8.24
C VAL A 363 18.47 -16.26 8.29
N LEU A 364 19.38 -16.53 7.36
CA LEU A 364 20.12 -17.79 7.24
C LEU A 364 21.45 -17.83 8.04
N ASP A 365 21.76 -16.82 8.85
CA ASP A 365 23.02 -16.77 9.62
C ASP A 365 23.00 -17.71 10.83
N LYS A 366 21.79 -18.01 11.35
CA LYS A 366 21.58 -18.90 12.49
C LYS A 366 20.60 -20.00 12.13
N ARG A 367 21.01 -21.25 12.34
CA ARG A 367 20.16 -22.45 12.10
C ARG A 367 19.00 -22.54 13.10
N THR A 368 19.19 -22.06 14.33
CA THR A 368 18.20 -22.20 15.41
C THR A 368 18.14 -20.92 16.24
N ARG A 369 16.94 -20.59 16.74
CA ARG A 369 16.69 -19.48 17.66
C ARG A 369 15.73 -19.93 18.76
N ASP A 370 16.07 -19.60 20.00
CA ASP A 370 15.24 -19.86 21.18
C ASP A 370 14.31 -18.67 21.46
N ASN A 371 13.13 -18.94 22.04
CA ASN A 371 12.08 -17.94 22.31
C ASN A 371 11.77 -17.10 21.07
N TRP A 372 11.53 -17.80 19.96
CA TRP A 372 11.43 -17.20 18.64
C TRP A 372 10.36 -17.90 17.82
N ASP A 373 9.47 -17.13 17.22
CA ASP A 373 8.40 -17.63 16.37
C ASP A 373 8.65 -17.26 14.91
N ASN A 374 8.84 -18.29 14.08
CA ASN A 374 8.92 -18.19 12.62
C ASN A 374 7.80 -18.96 11.90
N ALA A 375 6.88 -19.59 12.63
CA ALA A 375 5.94 -20.57 12.09
C ALA A 375 4.46 -20.12 12.20
N ALA A 376 4.17 -18.96 12.77
CA ALA A 376 2.81 -18.41 12.85
C ALA A 376 2.14 -18.04 11.51
N TRP A 377 2.86 -18.07 10.38
CA TRP A 377 2.31 -17.81 9.05
C TRP A 377 2.75 -18.89 8.09
N ASP A 378 1.84 -19.28 7.17
CA ASP A 378 2.02 -20.37 6.19
C ASP A 378 2.53 -21.71 6.75
N GLY A 379 2.54 -21.84 8.07
CA GLY A 379 2.91 -23.03 8.78
C GLY A 379 1.87 -24.12 8.63
N PHE A 380 2.32 -25.35 8.41
CA PHE A 380 1.49 -26.53 8.36
C PHE A 380 2.00 -27.56 9.35
N ARG A 381 1.09 -28.34 9.91
CA ARG A 381 1.45 -29.38 10.86
C ARG A 381 2.36 -30.40 10.16
N ALA A 382 3.48 -30.74 10.82
CA ALA A 382 4.35 -31.79 10.29
C ALA A 382 3.56 -33.11 10.11
N PRO A 383 3.63 -33.75 8.93
CA PRO A 383 2.95 -35.02 8.71
C PRO A 383 3.42 -36.08 9.71
N ALA A 384 2.51 -36.94 10.14
CA ALA A 384 2.88 -38.12 10.91
C ALA A 384 3.70 -39.07 10.01
N ASP A 385 4.88 -39.43 10.50
CA ASP A 385 5.71 -40.58 10.12
C ASP A 385 5.89 -40.90 8.62
N GLN A 386 7.11 -40.66 8.11
CA GLN A 386 7.62 -41.30 6.87
C GLN A 386 8.79 -42.27 7.12
N ASP A 387 9.39 -42.31 8.32
CA ASP A 387 10.71 -42.93 8.59
C ASP A 387 10.88 -43.53 10.02
N GLY A 388 9.81 -43.70 10.78
CA GLY A 388 9.78 -44.24 12.14
C GLY A 388 10.14 -43.23 13.25
N ILE A 389 10.34 -41.95 12.93
CA ILE A 389 10.60 -40.88 13.92
C ILE A 389 9.43 -39.90 13.91
N ASP A 390 8.76 -39.76 15.05
CA ASP A 390 7.69 -38.78 15.23
C ASP A 390 8.27 -37.34 15.28
N PRO A 391 7.95 -36.46 14.30
CA PRO A 391 8.43 -35.08 14.30
C PRO A 391 7.96 -34.27 15.50
N HIS A 392 6.86 -34.67 16.16
CA HIS A 392 6.34 -34.01 17.35
C HIS A 392 7.05 -34.42 18.66
N SER A 393 7.95 -35.40 18.61
CA SER A 393 8.63 -35.92 19.81
C SER A 393 9.67 -34.96 20.40
N SER A 394 10.30 -34.12 19.56
CA SER A 394 11.30 -33.14 19.98
C SER A 394 11.59 -32.11 18.88
N PHE A 395 12.18 -30.97 19.26
CA PHE A 395 12.64 -29.96 18.30
C PHE A 395 13.66 -30.53 17.28
N ASP A 396 14.56 -31.41 17.71
CA ASP A 396 15.55 -32.02 16.82
C ASP A 396 14.91 -33.02 15.85
N ALA A 397 13.93 -33.81 16.31
CA ALA A 397 13.15 -34.70 15.44
C ALA A 397 12.36 -33.91 14.39
N CYS A 398 11.75 -32.79 14.80
CA CYS A 398 11.07 -31.85 13.91
C CYS A 398 12.01 -31.34 12.81
N GLY A 399 13.23 -30.90 13.18
CA GLY A 399 14.24 -30.44 12.22
C GLY A 399 14.69 -31.53 11.24
N HIS A 400 14.95 -32.75 11.71
CA HIS A 400 15.31 -33.88 10.84
C HIS A 400 14.20 -34.21 9.84
N ALA A 401 12.94 -34.17 10.28
CA ALA A 401 11.81 -34.41 9.40
C ALA A 401 11.63 -33.28 8.37
N CYS A 402 11.82 -32.02 8.77
CA CYS A 402 11.78 -30.87 7.86
C CYS A 402 12.85 -30.95 6.75
N GLU A 403 14.07 -31.37 7.10
CA GLU A 403 15.16 -31.51 6.12
C GLU A 403 14.85 -32.54 5.02
N LYS A 404 14.03 -33.54 5.32
CA LYS A 404 13.60 -34.55 4.35
C LYS A 404 12.35 -34.15 3.57
N HIS A 405 11.43 -33.42 4.21
CA HIS A 405 10.18 -33.02 3.58
C HIS A 405 10.45 -32.01 2.47
N PRO A 406 10.03 -32.21 1.20
CA PRO A 406 10.38 -31.34 0.08
C PRO A 406 9.96 -29.89 0.34
N ASP A 407 8.73 -29.68 0.82
CA ASP A 407 8.13 -28.35 0.95
C ASP A 407 8.43 -27.63 2.28
N CYS A 408 9.35 -28.15 3.11
CA CYS A 408 9.73 -27.51 4.38
C CYS A 408 11.03 -26.72 4.25
N LEU A 409 11.00 -25.40 4.39
CA LEU A 409 12.19 -24.54 4.41
C LEU A 409 12.62 -24.14 5.82
N GLN A 410 11.66 -24.14 6.76
CA GLN A 410 11.89 -23.84 8.17
C GLN A 410 10.91 -24.65 9.03
N TRP A 411 11.19 -24.77 10.33
CA TRP A 411 10.29 -25.42 11.28
C TRP A 411 10.17 -24.62 12.57
N GLY A 412 9.00 -24.69 13.19
CA GLY A 412 8.74 -24.22 14.55
C GLY A 412 8.40 -25.39 15.46
N TYR A 413 8.75 -25.28 16.74
CA TYR A 413 8.34 -26.24 17.76
C TYR A 413 7.86 -25.55 19.01
N HIS A 414 6.62 -25.85 19.40
CA HIS A 414 5.92 -25.21 20.51
C HIS A 414 4.86 -26.16 21.07
N LEU A 415 4.73 -26.29 22.40
CA LEU A 415 3.75 -27.15 23.08
C LEU A 415 3.79 -28.62 22.64
N ARG A 416 4.98 -29.14 22.37
CA ARG A 416 5.22 -30.48 21.80
C ARG A 416 4.58 -30.68 20.43
N GLU A 417 4.43 -29.60 19.68
CA GLU A 417 3.94 -29.62 18.31
C GLU A 417 5.03 -29.12 17.36
N CYS A 418 5.25 -29.86 16.28
CA CYS A 418 6.11 -29.50 15.18
C CYS A 418 5.29 -28.91 14.03
N THR A 419 5.71 -27.73 13.58
CA THR A 419 5.10 -27.00 12.47
C THR A 419 6.15 -26.80 11.40
N PHE A 420 5.90 -27.27 10.18
CA PHE A 420 6.72 -26.98 9.02
C PHE A 420 6.27 -25.67 8.38
N VAL A 421 7.19 -24.99 7.69
CA VAL A 421 6.95 -23.67 7.10
C VAL A 421 7.43 -23.72 5.65
N HIS A 422 6.59 -23.24 4.74
CA HIS A 422 6.85 -23.29 3.29
C HIS A 422 7.80 -22.20 2.81
N SER A 423 7.85 -21.08 3.53
CA SER A 423 8.63 -19.91 3.18
C SER A 423 9.87 -19.74 4.07
N ILE A 424 10.74 -18.82 3.68
CA ILE A 424 11.83 -18.34 4.54
C ILE A 424 11.34 -17.07 5.23
N ARG A 425 11.27 -17.07 6.57
CA ARG A 425 10.87 -15.93 7.39
C ARG A 425 11.88 -15.69 8.49
N LEU A 426 12.19 -14.43 8.81
CA LEU A 426 13.06 -14.16 9.96
C LEU A 426 12.31 -14.43 11.27
N GLY A 427 11.02 -14.17 11.36
CA GLY A 427 10.24 -14.35 12.58
C GLY A 427 10.55 -13.30 13.64
N ASN A 428 9.95 -13.45 14.81
CA ASN A 428 10.06 -12.46 15.89
C ASN A 428 10.38 -13.13 17.23
N PRO A 429 11.03 -12.39 18.16
CA PRO A 429 11.17 -12.87 19.52
C PRO A 429 9.78 -13.03 20.15
N LEU A 430 9.58 -14.16 20.83
CA LEU A 430 8.33 -14.47 21.50
C LEU A 430 8.59 -15.23 22.79
N GLU A 431 8.14 -14.65 23.90
CA GLU A 431 8.30 -15.24 25.23
C GLU A 431 7.49 -16.54 25.38
N PRO A 432 7.94 -17.48 26.24
CA PRO A 432 7.23 -18.71 26.49
C PRO A 432 5.83 -18.45 27.05
N LYS A 433 4.80 -18.96 26.38
CA LYS A 433 3.40 -18.83 26.82
C LYS A 433 2.55 -19.97 26.27
N ILE A 434 1.33 -20.10 26.79
CA ILE A 434 0.27 -20.85 26.10
C ILE A 434 -0.72 -19.78 25.65
N ASP A 435 -1.05 -19.74 24.36
CA ASP A 435 -2.03 -18.76 23.87
C ASP A 435 -3.38 -18.97 24.56
N ASP A 436 -4.05 -17.86 24.90
CA ASP A 436 -5.31 -17.86 25.67
C ASP A 436 -6.38 -18.78 25.05
N SER A 437 -6.44 -18.81 23.72
CA SER A 437 -7.35 -19.67 22.95
C SER A 437 -7.09 -21.16 23.12
N ARG A 438 -5.88 -21.55 23.55
CA ARG A 438 -5.43 -22.93 23.72
C ARG A 438 -5.23 -23.32 25.18
N ILE A 439 -5.42 -22.41 26.13
CA ILE A 439 -5.23 -22.69 27.56
C ILE A 439 -6.06 -23.91 27.99
N GLU A 440 -7.34 -23.97 27.64
CA GLU A 440 -8.19 -25.10 28.02
C GLU A 440 -7.75 -26.43 27.36
N GLU A 441 -7.15 -26.39 26.17
CA GLU A 441 -6.60 -27.57 25.48
C GLU A 441 -5.40 -28.19 26.22
N PHE A 442 -4.62 -27.36 26.91
CA PHE A 442 -3.40 -27.77 27.62
C PHE A 442 -3.52 -27.73 29.15
N LYS A 443 -4.67 -27.30 29.69
CA LYS A 443 -4.91 -27.15 31.13
C LYS A 443 -4.72 -28.45 31.91
N GLU A 444 -5.13 -29.57 31.33
CA GLU A 444 -4.99 -30.91 31.92
C GLU A 444 -3.70 -31.63 31.49
N LYS A 445 -2.95 -31.07 30.53
CA LYS A 445 -1.67 -31.63 30.07
C LYS A 445 -0.55 -31.03 30.92
N SER A 446 0.26 -31.87 31.55
CA SER A 446 1.45 -31.41 32.30
C SER A 446 2.51 -30.84 31.35
N MET A 447 2.46 -29.53 31.12
CA MET A 447 3.42 -28.77 30.31
C MET A 447 4.54 -28.21 31.18
N THR A 448 5.78 -28.48 30.79
CA THR A 448 6.97 -27.88 31.41
C THR A 448 7.22 -26.48 30.84
N GLU A 449 8.01 -25.65 31.53
CA GLU A 449 8.46 -24.37 30.97
C GLU A 449 9.20 -24.53 29.65
N LYS A 450 9.91 -25.67 29.46
CA LYS A 450 10.57 -26.00 28.20
C LYS A 450 9.58 -26.20 27.05
N ASP A 451 8.43 -26.82 27.32
CA ASP A 451 7.38 -27.09 26.33
C ASP A 451 6.70 -25.79 25.85
N LYS A 452 6.63 -24.78 26.72
CA LYS A 452 6.01 -23.47 26.42
C LYS A 452 6.88 -22.56 25.56
N ARG A 453 8.17 -22.88 25.38
CA ARG A 453 9.07 -22.06 24.57
C ARG A 453 8.70 -22.15 23.09
N PHE A 454 8.94 -21.08 22.36
CA PHE A 454 8.91 -21.07 20.90
C PHE A 454 10.32 -21.35 20.39
N MET A 455 10.51 -22.45 19.68
CA MET A 455 11.80 -22.81 19.10
C MET A 455 11.70 -22.69 17.58
N ALA A 456 12.54 -21.86 16.97
CA ALA A 456 12.59 -21.68 15.53
C ALA A 456 13.82 -22.36 14.94
N GLY A 457 13.63 -23.10 13.85
CA GLY A 457 14.68 -23.77 13.10
C GLY A 457 14.60 -23.48 11.60
N TYR A 458 15.77 -23.47 10.96
CA TYR A 458 15.95 -23.04 9.57
C TYR A 458 16.71 -24.11 8.82
N ALA A 459 16.13 -24.65 7.73
CA ALA A 459 16.81 -25.64 6.90
C ALA A 459 17.82 -24.94 5.96
N ILE A 460 18.92 -24.44 6.53
CA ILE A 460 19.86 -23.50 5.90
C ILE A 460 20.29 -23.94 4.49
N GLU A 461 20.70 -25.20 4.32
CA GLU A 461 21.17 -25.70 3.03
C GLU A 461 20.05 -25.82 1.99
N LYS A 462 18.83 -26.18 2.43
CA LYS A 462 17.66 -26.18 1.54
C LYS A 462 17.27 -24.76 1.14
N ALA A 463 17.24 -23.84 2.10
CA ALA A 463 16.94 -22.43 1.87
C ALA A 463 17.95 -21.79 0.91
N ARG A 464 19.26 -22.04 1.09
CA ARG A 464 20.32 -21.58 0.18
C ARG A 464 20.15 -22.12 -1.23
N ARG A 465 19.80 -23.40 -1.36
CA ARG A 465 19.51 -24.01 -2.67
C ARG A 465 18.28 -23.38 -3.33
N TRP A 466 17.20 -23.21 -2.57
CA TRP A 466 15.96 -22.57 -3.03
C TRP A 466 16.22 -21.15 -3.57
N ILE A 467 17.07 -20.37 -2.88
CA ILE A 467 17.53 -19.05 -3.30
C ILE A 467 18.36 -19.13 -4.59
N ALA A 468 19.34 -20.04 -4.66
CA ALA A 468 20.24 -20.17 -5.81
C ALA A 468 19.50 -20.58 -7.10
N GLU A 469 18.44 -21.37 -6.98
CA GLU A 469 17.59 -21.79 -8.10
C GLU A 469 16.67 -20.66 -8.62
N ARG A 470 16.61 -19.51 -7.94
CA ARG A 470 15.71 -18.40 -8.25
C ARG A 470 16.47 -17.07 -8.34
N PRO A 471 17.23 -16.83 -9.42
CA PRO A 471 18.06 -15.64 -9.55
C PRO A 471 17.28 -14.34 -9.75
N CYS A 472 16.02 -14.39 -10.19
CA CYS A 472 15.20 -13.22 -10.57
C CYS A 472 15.85 -12.36 -11.66
N ASP A 473 16.18 -13.00 -12.79
CA ASP A 473 16.74 -12.31 -13.96
C ASP A 473 15.74 -11.30 -14.57
N GLU A 474 14.44 -11.55 -14.39
CA GLU A 474 13.35 -10.64 -14.75
C GLU A 474 12.70 -10.04 -13.50
N VAL A 475 12.48 -8.72 -13.53
CA VAL A 475 11.76 -8.01 -12.48
C VAL A 475 10.25 -8.20 -12.67
N GLN A 476 9.58 -8.70 -11.65
CA GLN A 476 8.14 -8.95 -11.67
C GLN A 476 7.37 -7.73 -11.17
N TRP A 477 7.22 -6.70 -12.01
CA TRP A 477 6.32 -5.57 -11.72
C TRP A 477 4.88 -6.04 -11.84
N VAL A 478 4.22 -6.29 -10.72
CA VAL A 478 2.89 -6.92 -10.74
C VAL A 478 1.82 -6.02 -11.36
N ARG A 479 0.91 -6.60 -12.15
CA ARG A 479 -0.29 -5.89 -12.62
C ARG A 479 -1.34 -5.76 -11.51
N PRO A 480 -2.22 -4.74 -11.59
CA PRO A 480 -3.36 -4.58 -10.70
C PRO A 480 -4.20 -5.85 -10.58
N SER A 481 -4.44 -6.31 -9.36
CA SER A 481 -5.28 -7.49 -9.07
C SER A 481 -5.88 -7.38 -7.67
N ILE A 482 -7.13 -7.81 -7.54
CA ILE A 482 -7.81 -8.05 -6.25
C ILE A 482 -7.87 -9.54 -5.89
N LYS A 483 -7.35 -10.42 -6.76
CA LYS A 483 -7.24 -11.86 -6.50
C LYS A 483 -5.93 -12.22 -5.81
N ARG A 484 -4.91 -11.39 -6.03
CA ARG A 484 -3.59 -11.54 -5.40
C ARG A 484 -3.60 -10.70 -4.13
N ILE A 485 -3.88 -11.35 -3.01
CA ILE A 485 -4.09 -10.74 -1.70
C ILE A 485 -3.21 -11.44 -0.67
N PHE A 486 -2.93 -10.72 0.40
CA PHE A 486 -2.19 -11.17 1.57
C PHE A 486 -2.90 -12.29 2.33
#